data_AF-X1ESV8-F1
#
_entry.id   AF-X1ESV8-F1
#
_cell.length_a   1.000
_cell.length_b   1.000
_cell.length_c   1.000
_cell.angle_alpha   90.00
_cell.angle_beta   90.00
_cell.angle_gamma   90.00
#
_symmetry.space_group_name_H-M   'P 1'
#
loop_
_entity.id
_entity.type
_entity.pdbx_description
1 polymer ?
#
loop_
_entity_poly.entity_id
_entity_poly.type
_entity_poly.pdbx_seq_one_letter_code
_entity_poly.pdbx_strand_id
1 'polypeptide(L)'
;MTKKTHPTPLLDELKSGPWPSFVDGLQRLAEDDEKPNADMMKDLLGQLEHSYETRKGYWKGGTVSVFGYGGGVIPRFSEVAEKFPESSEFHTLR
;
A
#
# COMPACT_ATOMS: atom_id res chain seq x y z
N MET A 1 -5.36 17.08 -8.69
CA MET A 1 -5.74 16.20 -9.81
C MET A 1 -5.64 14.79 -9.30
N THR A 2 -6.70 14.01 -9.43
CA THR A 2 -6.77 12.65 -8.92
C THR A 2 -5.72 11.75 -9.59
N LYS A 3 -4.87 11.08 -8.80
CA LYS A 3 -3.91 10.11 -9.33
C LYS A 3 -4.64 8.93 -9.97
N LYS A 4 -4.14 8.42 -11.10
CA LYS A 4 -4.71 7.22 -11.73
C LYS A 4 -4.25 5.96 -10.99
N THR A 5 -5.12 4.97 -10.90
CA THR A 5 -4.79 3.64 -10.36
C THR A 5 -3.81 2.92 -11.28
N HIS A 6 -2.86 2.18 -10.69
CA HIS A 6 -1.94 1.33 -11.44
C HIS A 6 -2.65 0.07 -11.96
N PRO A 7 -2.24 -0.50 -13.10
CA PRO A 7 -2.75 -1.80 -13.54
C PRO A 7 -2.30 -2.90 -12.58
N THR A 8 -3.20 -3.81 -12.20
CA THR A 8 -2.93 -4.89 -11.24
C THR A 8 -3.45 -6.25 -11.70
N PRO A 9 -2.99 -6.76 -12.87
CA PRO A 9 -3.54 -7.97 -13.46
C PRO A 9 -3.41 -9.22 -12.59
N LEU A 10 -2.35 -9.37 -11.79
CA LEU A 10 -2.19 -10.52 -10.90
C LEU A 10 -3.07 -10.41 -9.66
N LEU A 11 -3.24 -9.20 -9.10
CA LEU A 11 -4.16 -8.98 -7.99
C LEU A 11 -5.63 -9.09 -8.41
N ASP A 12 -5.97 -8.73 -9.65
CA ASP A 12 -7.34 -8.82 -10.18
C ASP A 12 -7.86 -10.26 -10.17
N GLU A 13 -6.99 -11.25 -10.40
CA GLU A 13 -7.33 -12.68 -10.32
C GLU A 13 -7.79 -13.10 -8.90
N LEU A 14 -7.31 -12.40 -7.86
CA LEU A 14 -7.64 -12.67 -6.45
C LEU A 14 -9.01 -12.10 -6.03
N LYS A 15 -9.74 -11.47 -6.95
CA LYS A 15 -11.11 -10.98 -6.73
C LYS A 15 -12.16 -12.05 -7.03
N SER A 16 -11.77 -13.12 -7.70
CA SER A 16 -12.63 -14.25 -8.02
C SER A 16 -12.84 -15.18 -6.81
N GLY A 17 -13.90 -15.99 -6.87
CA GLY A 17 -14.21 -16.98 -5.85
C GLY A 17 -15.18 -16.48 -4.76
N PRO A 18 -15.59 -17.36 -3.83
CA PRO A 18 -16.63 -17.06 -2.85
C PRO A 18 -16.13 -16.33 -1.60
N TRP A 19 -14.82 -16.27 -1.38
CA TRP A 19 -14.25 -15.64 -0.19
C TRP A 19 -14.11 -14.12 -0.38
N PRO A 20 -14.44 -13.29 0.63
CA PRO A 20 -14.29 -11.84 0.52
C PRO A 20 -12.85 -11.44 0.19
N SER A 21 -12.64 -10.83 -0.98
CA SER A 21 -11.30 -10.46 -1.43
C SER A 21 -10.77 -9.26 -0.65
N PHE A 22 -9.55 -9.36 -0.15
CA PHE A 22 -8.86 -8.21 0.41
C PHE A 22 -8.54 -7.16 -0.68
N VAL A 23 -8.39 -7.59 -1.94
CA VAL A 23 -8.10 -6.70 -3.07
C VAL A 23 -9.28 -5.76 -3.32
N ASP A 24 -10.53 -6.26 -3.25
CA ASP A 24 -11.74 -5.42 -3.32
C ASP A 24 -11.75 -4.34 -2.23
N GLY A 25 -11.36 -4.72 -1.00
CA GLY A 25 -11.28 -3.79 0.12
C GLY A 25 -10.25 -2.68 -0.10
N LEU A 26 -9.06 -3.02 -0.59
CA LEU A 26 -8.00 -2.06 -0.91
C LEU A 26 -8.38 -1.18 -2.11
N GLN A 27 -8.98 -1.76 -3.15
CA GLN A 27 -9.42 -1.03 -4.35
C GLN A 27 -10.51 -0.01 -4.01
N ARG A 28 -11.48 -0.38 -3.17
CA ARG A 28 -12.49 0.57 -2.66
C ARG A 28 -11.85 1.77 -1.97
N LEU A 29 -10.79 1.57 -1.18
CA LEU A 29 -10.08 2.67 -0.53
C LEU A 29 -9.25 3.50 -1.52
N ALA A 30 -8.75 2.88 -2.58
CA ALA A 30 -8.02 3.56 -3.66
C ALA A 30 -8.95 4.38 -4.57
N GLU A 31 -10.21 3.99 -4.72
CA GLU A 31 -11.21 4.67 -5.56
C GLU A 31 -12.00 5.77 -4.81
N ASP A 32 -11.88 5.83 -3.48
CA ASP A 32 -12.51 6.86 -2.64
C ASP A 32 -11.68 8.16 -2.67
N ASP A 33 -11.68 8.85 -3.81
CA ASP A 33 -10.89 10.07 -4.07
C ASP A 33 -11.20 11.25 -3.12
N GLU A 34 -12.29 11.17 -2.36
CA GLU A 34 -12.59 12.15 -1.31
C GLU A 34 -11.71 11.96 -0.06
N LYS A 35 -11.10 10.78 0.11
CA LYS A 35 -10.24 10.47 1.25
C LYS A 35 -8.79 10.85 0.97
N PRO A 36 -8.09 11.42 1.97
CA PRO A 36 -6.69 11.83 1.82
C PRO A 36 -5.75 10.64 1.55
N ASN A 37 -6.15 9.41 1.89
CA ASN A 37 -5.32 8.22 1.70
C ASN A 37 -5.54 7.52 0.34
N ALA A 38 -6.44 8.00 -0.53
CA ALA A 38 -6.74 7.32 -1.79
C ALA A 38 -5.50 7.12 -2.66
N ASP A 39 -4.69 8.16 -2.83
CA ASP A 39 -3.48 8.11 -3.65
C ASP A 39 -2.39 7.20 -3.06
N MET A 40 -2.28 7.15 -1.73
CA MET A 40 -1.42 6.18 -1.02
C MET A 40 -1.88 4.74 -1.27
N MET A 41 -3.19 4.48 -1.29
CA MET A 41 -3.74 3.14 -1.55
C MET A 41 -3.57 2.71 -3.01
N LYS A 42 -3.67 3.64 -3.97
CA LYS A 42 -3.35 3.37 -5.39
C LYS A 42 -1.91 2.90 -5.51
N ASP A 43 -0.97 3.61 -4.89
CA ASP A 43 0.44 3.24 -4.92
C ASP A 43 0.74 1.95 -4.16
N LEU A 44 0.08 1.70 -3.03
CA LEU A 44 0.17 0.43 -2.31
C LEU A 44 -0.23 -0.75 -3.20
N LEU A 45 -1.32 -0.63 -3.95
CA LEU A 45 -1.77 -1.66 -4.89
C LEU A 45 -0.75 -1.88 -6.02
N GLY A 46 -0.23 -0.80 -6.59
CA GLY A 46 0.82 -0.88 -7.62
C GLY A 46 2.11 -1.54 -7.11
N GLN A 47 2.55 -1.20 -5.88
CA GLN A 47 3.70 -1.85 -5.27
C GLN A 47 3.44 -3.31 -4.90
N LEU A 48 2.22 -3.64 -4.47
CA LEU A 48 1.83 -5.01 -4.16
C LEU A 48 1.83 -5.86 -5.44
N GLU A 49 1.28 -5.36 -6.54
CA GLU A 49 1.36 -6.01 -7.85
C GLU A 49 2.81 -6.24 -8.26
N HIS A 50 3.67 -5.21 -8.14
CA HIS A 50 5.10 -5.35 -8.42
C HIS A 50 5.77 -6.43 -7.56
N SER A 51 5.33 -6.58 -6.32
CA SER A 51 5.80 -7.63 -5.41
C SER A 51 5.33 -9.03 -5.86
N TYR A 52 4.13 -9.15 -6.45
CA TYR A 52 3.63 -10.40 -7.05
C TYR A 52 4.42 -10.78 -8.31
N GLU A 53 4.70 -9.83 -9.20
CA GLU A 53 5.49 -10.05 -10.43
C GLU A 53 6.90 -10.56 -10.12
N THR A 54 7.54 -9.95 -9.13
CA THR A 54 8.96 -10.18 -8.80
C THR A 54 9.18 -11.18 -7.68
N ARG A 55 8.12 -11.55 -6.95
CA ARG A 55 8.12 -12.46 -5.80
C ARG A 55 9.06 -11.99 -4.68
N LYS A 56 9.10 -10.68 -4.44
CA LYS A 56 9.96 -10.04 -3.44
C LYS A 56 9.17 -9.00 -2.63
N GLY A 57 9.46 -8.90 -1.33
CA GLY A 57 9.00 -7.78 -0.51
C GLY A 57 9.93 -6.57 -0.64
N TYR A 58 9.35 -5.39 -0.88
CA TYR A 58 10.08 -4.12 -1.08
C TYR A 58 9.95 -3.16 0.10
N TRP A 59 10.00 -3.67 1.33
CA TRP A 59 9.82 -2.86 2.53
C TRP A 59 11.06 -2.91 3.41
N LYS A 60 11.65 -1.74 3.65
CA LYS A 60 12.68 -1.55 4.68
C LYS A 60 12.04 -1.16 6.00
N GLY A 61 12.66 -1.59 7.10
CA GLY A 61 12.36 -1.07 8.42
C GLY A 61 13.05 0.26 8.68
N GLY A 62 12.73 0.87 9.82
CA GLY A 62 13.45 2.02 10.34
C GLY A 62 13.06 2.28 11.79
N THR A 63 13.33 3.50 12.25
CA THR A 63 13.05 3.93 13.62
C THR A 63 12.25 5.22 13.60
N VAL A 64 10.99 5.14 14.02
CA VAL A 64 10.06 6.25 14.19
C VAL A 64 9.24 5.96 15.44
N SER A 65 9.02 6.97 16.27
CA SER A 65 8.14 6.89 17.44
C SER A 65 7.57 8.27 17.76
N VAL A 66 6.72 8.36 18.76
CA VAL A 66 6.19 9.62 19.31
C VAL A 66 6.96 10.03 20.56
N PHE A 67 6.99 11.33 20.88
CA PHE A 67 7.65 11.83 22.09
C PHE A 67 7.06 11.17 23.34
N GLY A 68 7.94 10.71 24.23
CA GLY A 68 7.57 10.06 25.49
C GLY A 68 7.34 8.53 25.38
N TYR A 69 7.23 7.96 24.17
CA TYR A 69 7.07 6.51 24.00
C TYR A 69 8.21 5.90 23.18
N GLY A 70 8.70 4.73 23.62
CA GLY A 70 9.76 3.97 22.94
C GLY A 70 9.24 2.99 21.87
N GLY A 71 7.93 2.95 21.64
CA GLY A 71 7.28 2.04 20.69
C GLY A 71 5.82 2.41 20.44
N GLY A 72 5.12 1.61 19.63
CA GLY A 72 3.73 1.86 19.19
C GLY A 72 3.63 2.22 17.71
N VAL A 73 4.73 2.61 17.07
CA VAL A 73 4.82 2.82 15.61
C VAL A 73 5.74 1.77 15.01
N ILE A 74 5.28 1.09 13.95
CA ILE A 74 6.07 0.17 13.14
C ILE A 74 6.33 0.86 11.80
N PRO A 75 7.47 1.56 11.66
CA PRO A 75 7.77 2.27 10.43
C PRO A 75 8.18 1.29 9.33
N ARG A 76 7.63 1.53 8.14
CA ARG A 76 8.03 0.88 6.90
C ARG A 76 8.23 1.90 5.80
N PHE A 77 9.31 1.71 5.05
CA PHE A 77 9.74 2.56 3.94
C PHE A 77 9.83 1.71 2.67
N SER A 78 9.28 2.20 1.57
CA SER A 78 9.29 1.48 0.29
C SER A 78 10.68 1.54 -0.35
N GLU A 79 11.20 0.39 -0.78
CA GLU A 79 12.41 0.29 -1.61
C GLU A 79 12.19 0.70 -3.07
N VAL A 80 10.93 0.90 -3.46
CA VAL A 80 10.50 1.30 -4.82
C VAL A 80 9.70 2.60 -4.78
N ALA A 81 10.00 3.47 -3.80
CA ALA A 81 9.34 4.76 -3.61
C ALA A 81 9.38 5.66 -4.85
N GLU A 82 10.42 5.58 -5.69
CA GLU A 82 10.47 6.34 -6.94
C GLU A 82 9.32 5.98 -7.91
N LYS A 83 8.88 4.71 -7.90
CA LYS A 83 7.74 4.24 -8.72
C LYS A 83 6.41 4.49 -8.04
N PHE A 84 6.37 4.41 -6.71
CA PHE A 84 5.16 4.48 -5.89
C PHE A 84 5.29 5.51 -4.75
N PRO A 85 5.43 6.81 -5.08
CA PRO A 85 5.84 7.86 -4.14
C PRO A 85 4.86 8.10 -2.99
N GLU A 86 3.57 7.91 -3.20
CA GLU A 86 2.53 8.14 -2.18
C GLU A 86 2.52 7.04 -1.11
N SER A 87 3.13 5.88 -1.42
CA SER A 87 3.35 4.78 -0.46
C SER A 87 4.80 4.67 0.00
N SER A 88 5.59 5.73 -0.20
CA SER A 88 7.01 5.79 0.20
C SER A 88 7.20 5.50 1.69
N GLU A 89 6.29 5.97 2.53
CA GLU A 89 6.20 5.70 3.96
C GLU A 89 4.83 5.09 4.29
N PHE A 90 4.82 3.88 4.87
CA PHE A 90 3.58 3.15 5.16
C PHE A 90 3.59 2.55 6.57
N HIS A 91 3.48 3.43 7.56
CA HIS A 91 3.66 3.07 8.96
C HIS A 91 2.40 2.44 9.56
N THR A 92 2.58 1.40 10.36
CA THR A 92 1.48 0.81 11.15
C THR A 92 1.54 1.31 12.58
N LEU A 93 0.39 1.67 13.16
CA LEU A 93 0.27 2.08 14.55
C LEU A 93 -0.38 0.94 15.37
N ARG A 94 0.11 0.69 16.58
CA ARG A 94 -0.42 -0.31 17.52
C ARG A 94 -0.80 0.32 18.85
#